data_AF-A0A1F7YMU7-F1
#
_entry.id   AF-A0A1F7YMU7-F1
#
_cell.length_a   1.000
_cell.length_b   1.000
_cell.length_c   1.000
_cell.angle_alpha   90.00
_cell.angle_beta   90.00
_cell.angle_gamma   90.00
#
_symmetry.space_group_name_H-M   'P 1'
#
loop_
_entity.id
_entity.type
_entity.pdbx_description
1 polymer ?
#
loop_
_entity_poly.entity_id
_entity_poly.type
_entity_poly.pdbx_seq_one_letter_code
_entity_poly.pdbx_strand_id
1 'polypeptide(L)'
;MLIWQHIIILLYVFIALLGFMKGYRECKSKSNSYGKAGIFNLIGAFVWGDAVVFGIFWIAASIIALLLDDWILFLLTISLFWVIRSLGEVIYWITQQFSEKKKDSPEKFWFIYIFKGEATYFIYQIYWECIAVVSLISSIYFAKIWF
;
A
#
# COMPACT_ATOMS: atom_id res chain seq x y z
N MET A 1 21.13 10.52 -8.40
CA MET A 1 19.96 10.74 -9.29
C MET A 1 19.96 12.12 -9.94
N LEU A 2 19.17 12.35 -11.01
CA LEU A 2 18.95 13.66 -11.63
C LEU A 2 17.94 14.51 -10.83
N ILE A 3 17.95 15.84 -10.98
CA ILE A 3 17.06 16.76 -10.23
C ILE A 3 15.57 16.41 -10.44
N TRP A 4 15.16 16.14 -11.67
CA TRP A 4 13.76 15.81 -11.97
C TRP A 4 13.31 14.48 -11.31
N GLN A 5 14.23 13.53 -11.10
CA GLN A 5 13.94 12.27 -10.41
C GLN A 5 13.65 12.52 -8.94
N HIS A 6 14.45 13.36 -8.27
CA HIS A 6 14.20 13.78 -6.90
C HIS A 6 12.83 14.46 -6.76
N ILE A 7 12.49 15.37 -7.69
CA ILE A 7 11.20 16.06 -7.71
C ILE A 7 10.04 15.06 -7.78
N ILE A 8 10.14 14.03 -8.63
CA ILE A 8 9.10 12.99 -8.74
C ILE A 8 8.95 12.22 -7.43
N ILE A 9 10.07 11.79 -6.81
CA ILE A 9 9.99 11.03 -5.55
C ILE A 9 9.40 11.91 -4.44
N LEU A 10 9.80 13.18 -4.36
CA LEU A 10 9.24 14.13 -3.39
C LEU A 10 7.74 14.37 -3.61
N LEU A 11 7.29 14.43 -4.86
CA LEU A 11 5.87 14.52 -5.18
C LEU A 11 5.12 13.27 -4.71
N TYR A 12 5.70 12.08 -4.86
CA TYR A 12 5.15 10.83 -4.31
C TYR A 12 5.03 10.87 -2.79
N VAL A 13 6.07 11.32 -2.07
CA VAL A 13 6.02 11.51 -0.61
C VAL A 13 4.87 12.44 -0.24
N PHE A 14 4.74 13.57 -0.94
CA PHE A 14 3.71 14.57 -0.66
C PHE A 14 2.29 14.01 -0.88
N ILE A 15 2.04 13.35 -2.01
CA ILE A 15 0.74 12.74 -2.31
C ILE A 15 0.43 11.64 -1.29
N ALA A 16 1.40 10.79 -0.96
CA ALA A 16 1.25 9.71 0.01
C ALA A 16 0.94 10.25 1.42
N LEU A 17 1.59 11.34 1.83
CA LEU A 17 1.32 12.00 3.11
C LEU A 17 -0.09 12.59 3.17
N LEU A 18 -0.53 13.28 2.12
CA LEU A 18 -1.91 13.78 2.03
C LEU A 18 -2.93 12.64 2.07
N GLY A 19 -2.66 11.55 1.34
CA GLY A 19 -3.48 10.35 1.32
C GLY A 19 -3.59 9.70 2.69
N PHE A 20 -2.46 9.53 3.37
CA PHE A 20 -2.40 8.99 4.73
C PHE A 20 -3.19 9.85 5.72
N MET A 21 -2.93 11.16 5.77
CA MET A 21 -3.60 12.05 6.73
C MET A 21 -5.11 12.07 6.53
N LYS A 22 -5.56 12.17 5.27
CA LYS A 22 -7.00 12.17 4.94
C LYS A 22 -7.63 10.80 5.19
N GLY A 23 -6.99 9.72 4.74
CA GLY A 23 -7.46 8.36 4.95
C GLY A 23 -7.58 8.02 6.43
N TYR A 24 -6.61 8.44 7.25
CA TYR A 24 -6.63 8.20 8.69
C TYR A 24 -7.82 8.89 9.36
N ARG A 25 -8.08 10.15 8.98
CA ARG A 25 -9.25 10.90 9.48
C ARG A 25 -10.58 10.25 9.04
N GLU A 26 -10.69 9.84 7.78
CA GLU A 26 -11.89 9.18 7.26
C GLU A 26 -12.13 7.82 7.96
N CYS A 27 -11.10 7.02 8.16
CA CYS A 27 -11.20 5.72 8.83
C CYS A 27 -11.49 5.87 10.33
N LYS A 28 -10.66 6.63 11.06
CA LYS A 28 -10.76 6.70 12.52
C LYS A 28 -11.93 7.55 13.00
N SER A 29 -12.10 8.75 12.46
CA SER A 29 -13.10 9.70 12.95
C SER A 29 -14.47 9.47 12.33
N LYS A 30 -14.54 9.13 11.04
CA LYS A 30 -15.81 8.97 10.32
C LYS A 30 -16.23 7.51 10.11
N SER A 31 -15.37 6.55 10.49
CA SER A 31 -15.62 5.12 10.25
C SER A 31 -15.88 4.79 8.77
N ASN A 32 -15.28 5.56 7.85
CA ASN A 32 -15.52 5.53 6.41
C ASN A 32 -14.39 4.84 5.64
N SER A 33 -14.02 3.62 6.04
CA SER A 33 -12.89 2.91 5.43
C SER A 33 -13.10 2.50 3.97
N TYR A 34 -14.36 2.33 3.55
CA TYR A 34 -14.73 1.92 2.19
C TYR A 34 -15.05 3.09 1.25
N GLY A 35 -15.01 4.33 1.75
CA GLY A 35 -15.23 5.51 0.91
C GLY A 35 -14.16 5.62 -0.18
N LYS A 36 -14.57 5.99 -1.40
CA LYS A 36 -13.68 6.11 -2.56
C LYS A 36 -12.58 7.15 -2.29
N ALA A 37 -11.33 6.79 -2.55
CA ALA A 37 -10.18 7.67 -2.33
C ALA A 37 -9.91 8.62 -3.53
N GLY A 38 -10.42 8.30 -4.72
CA GLY A 38 -10.43 9.20 -5.87
C GLY A 38 -9.02 9.46 -6.42
N ILE A 39 -8.48 10.67 -6.20
CA ILE A 39 -7.16 11.06 -6.72
C ILE A 39 -6.01 10.19 -6.18
N PHE A 40 -6.20 9.55 -5.03
CA PHE A 40 -5.21 8.65 -4.43
C PHE A 40 -5.14 7.27 -5.10
N ASN A 41 -5.96 7.02 -6.13
CA ASN A 41 -5.81 5.81 -6.96
C ASN A 41 -4.40 5.71 -7.58
N LEU A 42 -3.72 6.84 -7.79
CA LEU A 42 -2.34 6.89 -8.31
C LEU A 42 -1.31 6.20 -7.40
N ILE A 43 -1.60 6.12 -6.10
CA ILE A 43 -0.76 5.41 -5.12
C ILE A 43 -1.31 4.00 -4.81
N GLY A 44 -2.22 3.49 -5.65
CA GLY A 44 -2.87 2.19 -5.49
C GLY A 44 -4.02 2.19 -4.48
N ALA A 45 -4.40 3.34 -3.94
CA ALA A 45 -5.46 3.46 -2.94
C ALA A 45 -6.82 3.70 -3.60
N PHE A 46 -7.71 2.71 -3.59
CA PHE A 46 -9.05 2.82 -4.15
C PHE A 46 -10.08 3.25 -3.10
N VAL A 47 -9.88 2.84 -1.85
CA VAL A 47 -10.69 3.26 -0.70
C VAL A 47 -9.84 3.94 0.39
N TRP A 48 -10.48 4.65 1.33
CA TRP A 48 -9.76 5.37 2.39
C TRP A 48 -8.90 4.47 3.27
N GLY A 49 -9.30 3.21 3.45
CA GLY A 49 -8.49 2.22 4.15
C GLY A 49 -7.13 2.01 3.49
N ASP A 50 -7.13 1.87 2.16
CA ASP A 50 -5.92 1.72 1.36
C ASP A 50 -4.99 2.92 1.50
N ALA A 51 -5.56 4.13 1.48
CA ALA A 51 -4.79 5.37 1.55
C ALA A 51 -3.98 5.49 2.85
N VAL A 52 -4.43 4.85 3.94
CA VAL A 52 -3.67 4.82 5.19
C VAL A 52 -2.45 3.90 5.07
N VAL A 53 -2.66 2.66 4.63
CA VAL A 53 -1.57 1.67 4.59
C VAL A 53 -0.59 1.98 3.47
N PHE A 54 -1.09 2.22 2.25
CA PHE A 54 -0.25 2.56 1.11
C PHE A 54 0.39 3.94 1.27
N GLY A 55 -0.26 4.89 1.94
CA GLY A 55 0.36 6.17 2.28
C GLY A 55 1.63 5.99 3.10
N ILE A 56 1.59 5.19 4.17
CA ILE A 56 2.79 4.88 4.97
C ILE A 56 3.85 4.15 4.13
N PHE A 57 3.44 3.14 3.37
CA PHE A 57 4.34 2.38 2.51
C PHE A 57 5.09 3.27 1.52
N TRP A 58 4.36 4.13 0.79
CA TRP A 58 4.95 5.01 -0.20
C TRP A 58 5.86 6.07 0.40
N ILE A 59 5.53 6.61 1.58
CA ILE A 59 6.42 7.52 2.31
C ILE A 59 7.74 6.79 2.63
N ALA A 60 7.66 5.60 3.23
CA ALA A 60 8.85 4.84 3.60
C ALA A 60 9.70 4.45 2.38
N ALA A 61 9.08 3.88 1.33
CA ALA A 61 9.77 3.49 0.11
C ALA A 61 10.46 4.68 -0.58
N SER A 62 9.77 5.82 -0.66
CA SER A 62 10.31 7.03 -1.27
C SER A 62 11.46 7.62 -0.47
N ILE A 63 11.35 7.65 0.87
CA ILE A 63 12.45 8.09 1.75
C ILE A 63 13.67 7.17 1.58
N ILE A 64 13.47 5.86 1.55
CA ILE A 64 14.57 4.91 1.36
C ILE A 64 15.26 5.13 0.00
N ALA A 65 14.50 5.32 -1.08
CA ALA A 65 15.07 5.59 -2.40
C ALA A 65 15.86 6.91 -2.43
N LEU A 66 15.37 7.96 -1.76
CA LEU A 66 16.09 9.24 -1.62
C LEU A 66 17.37 9.10 -0.80
N LEU A 67 17.33 8.38 0.32
CA LEU A 67 18.49 8.17 1.18
C LEU A 67 19.60 7.37 0.49
N LEU A 68 19.24 6.44 -0.37
CA LEU A 68 20.18 5.63 -1.15
C LEU A 68 20.60 6.26 -2.47
N ASP A 69 20.03 7.43 -2.82
CA ASP A 69 20.18 8.08 -4.13
C ASP A 69 19.96 7.13 -5.33
N ASP A 70 18.99 6.23 -5.23
CA ASP A 70 18.75 5.15 -6.20
C ASP A 70 17.37 5.25 -6.87
N TRP A 71 17.37 5.76 -8.11
CA TRP A 71 16.18 5.89 -8.95
C TRP A 71 15.63 4.54 -9.41
N ILE A 72 16.51 3.56 -9.64
CA ILE A 72 16.09 2.25 -10.14
C ILE A 72 15.38 1.48 -9.03
N LEU A 73 15.83 1.61 -7.78
CA LEU A 73 15.13 1.07 -6.62
C LEU A 73 13.70 1.62 -6.51
N PHE A 74 13.52 2.93 -6.74
CA PHE A 74 12.20 3.54 -6.74
C PHE A 74 11.30 2.98 -7.85
N LEU A 75 11.81 2.89 -9.08
CA LEU A 75 11.08 2.30 -10.21
C LEU A 75 10.75 0.82 -10.01
N LEU A 76 11.69 0.05 -9.46
CA LEU A 76 11.48 -1.36 -9.11
C LEU A 76 10.37 -1.49 -8.07
N THR A 77 10.38 -0.62 -7.07
CA THR A 77 9.32 -0.58 -6.05
C THR A 77 7.96 -0.29 -6.68
N ILE A 78 7.87 0.70 -7.59
CA ILE A 78 6.64 0.98 -8.35
C ILE A 78 6.18 -0.23 -9.15
N SER A 79 7.08 -0.84 -9.90
CA SER A 79 6.76 -1.96 -10.76
C SER A 79 6.21 -3.15 -9.95
N LEU A 80 6.94 -3.56 -8.91
CA LEU A 80 6.52 -4.68 -8.06
C LEU A 80 5.25 -4.37 -7.29
N PHE A 81 5.10 -3.16 -6.76
CA PHE A 81 3.86 -2.74 -6.11
C PHE A 81 2.66 -2.94 -7.02
N TRP A 82 2.69 -2.41 -8.25
CA TRP A 82 1.57 -2.53 -9.17
C TRP A 82 1.33 -3.95 -9.66
N VAL A 83 2.37 -4.77 -9.81
CA VAL A 83 2.22 -6.21 -10.12
C VAL A 83 1.46 -6.92 -9.01
N ILE A 84 1.89 -6.78 -7.76
CA ILE A 84 1.24 -7.48 -6.63
C ILE A 84 -0.16 -6.91 -6.40
N ARG A 85 -0.33 -5.58 -6.45
CA ARG A 85 -1.64 -4.92 -6.31
C ARG A 85 -2.64 -5.42 -7.36
N SER A 86 -2.25 -5.45 -8.62
CA SER A 86 -3.13 -5.86 -9.72
C SER A 86 -3.45 -7.35 -9.65
N LEU A 87 -2.45 -8.18 -9.33
CA LEU A 87 -2.66 -9.61 -9.13
C LEU A 87 -3.60 -9.87 -7.94
N GLY A 88 -3.42 -9.16 -6.83
CA GLY A 88 -4.27 -9.22 -5.65
C GLY A 88 -5.72 -8.87 -5.97
N GLU A 89 -5.97 -7.81 -6.75
CA GLU A 89 -7.32 -7.48 -7.23
C GLU A 89 -7.91 -8.58 -8.10
N VAL A 90 -7.15 -9.10 -9.07
CA VAL A 90 -7.63 -10.17 -9.95
C VAL A 90 -8.05 -11.40 -9.14
N ILE A 91 -7.20 -11.84 -8.20
CA ILE A 91 -7.50 -12.96 -7.30
C ILE A 91 -8.72 -12.65 -6.43
N TYR A 92 -8.79 -11.44 -5.87
CA TYR A 92 -9.91 -11.01 -5.04
C TYR A 92 -11.24 -11.06 -5.81
N TRP A 93 -11.29 -10.52 -7.03
CA TRP A 93 -12.51 -10.51 -7.85
C TRP A 93 -12.94 -11.92 -8.27
N ILE A 94 -11.99 -12.79 -8.63
CA ILE A 94 -12.28 -14.19 -8.94
C ILE A 94 -12.82 -14.91 -7.70
N THR A 95 -12.12 -14.82 -6.56
CA THR A 95 -12.52 -15.53 -5.35
C THR A 95 -13.85 -15.03 -4.79
N GLN A 96 -14.15 -13.74 -4.94
CA GLN A 96 -15.44 -13.16 -4.54
C GLN A 96 -16.62 -13.76 -5.33
N GLN A 97 -16.43 -14.23 -6.57
CA GLN A 97 -17.50 -14.87 -7.35
C GLN A 97 -17.86 -16.27 -6.84
N PHE A 98 -16.92 -16.97 -6.21
CA PHE A 98 -17.05 -18.41 -5.91
C PHE A 98 -17.01 -18.75 -4.41
N SER A 99 -16.69 -17.80 -3.52
CA SER A 99 -16.52 -18.07 -2.08
C SER A 99 -17.62 -17.44 -1.23
N GLU A 100 -18.19 -18.23 -0.31
CA GLU A 100 -18.96 -17.69 0.81
C GLU A 100 -18.03 -16.93 1.77
N LYS A 101 -18.40 -15.71 2.15
CA LYS A 101 -17.59 -14.88 3.06
C LYS A 101 -17.69 -15.40 4.49
N LYS A 102 -16.91 -16.42 4.85
CA LYS A 102 -16.72 -16.84 6.24
C LYS A 102 -15.42 -16.23 6.78
N LYS A 103 -15.56 -15.17 7.57
CA LYS A 103 -14.43 -14.48 8.22
C LYS A 103 -14.48 -14.74 9.72
N ASP A 104 -13.31 -14.68 10.38
CA ASP A 104 -13.23 -14.66 11.85
C ASP A 104 -13.95 -13.42 12.43
N SER A 105 -13.93 -13.23 13.76
CA SER A 105 -14.35 -11.95 14.34
C SER A 105 -13.23 -10.89 14.16
N PRO A 106 -13.53 -9.69 13.63
CA PRO A 106 -12.54 -8.63 13.41
C PRO A 106 -11.92 -8.11 14.71
N GLU A 107 -12.55 -8.36 15.86
CA GLU A 107 -12.12 -7.93 17.20
C GLU A 107 -10.79 -8.53 17.66
N LYS A 108 -10.34 -9.61 17.00
CA LYS A 108 -9.06 -10.26 17.32
C LYS A 108 -7.85 -9.55 16.72
N PHE A 109 -8.06 -8.55 15.86
CA PHE A 109 -7.03 -7.95 15.04
C PHE A 109 -6.63 -6.56 15.52
N TRP A 110 -5.32 -6.27 15.56
CA TRP A 110 -4.78 -5.02 16.14
C TRP A 110 -5.21 -3.75 15.39
N PHE A 111 -5.46 -3.84 14.09
CA PHE A 111 -5.90 -2.71 13.29
C PHE A 111 -7.34 -2.23 13.60
N ILE A 112 -8.11 -2.95 14.44
CA ILE A 112 -9.50 -2.60 14.75
C ILE A 112 -9.66 -1.21 15.39
N TYR A 113 -8.65 -0.73 16.12
CA TYR A 113 -8.68 0.60 16.75
C TYR A 113 -8.70 1.77 15.74
N ILE A 114 -8.30 1.51 14.49
CA ILE A 114 -8.30 2.49 13.40
C ILE A 114 -9.39 2.17 12.38
N PHE A 115 -9.59 0.88 12.08
CA PHE A 115 -10.50 0.41 11.04
C PHE A 115 -11.57 -0.48 11.66
N LYS A 116 -12.80 0.04 11.73
CA LYS A 116 -13.90 -0.65 12.41
C LYS A 116 -14.54 -1.73 11.53
N GLY A 117 -14.96 -2.83 12.15
CA GLY A 117 -15.76 -3.88 11.52
C GLY A 117 -14.99 -4.67 10.47
N GLU A 118 -15.65 -5.05 9.38
CA GLU A 118 -15.04 -5.87 8.34
C GLU A 118 -13.86 -5.21 7.63
N ALA A 119 -13.69 -3.89 7.78
CA ALA A 119 -12.60 -3.17 7.15
C ALA A 119 -11.24 -3.70 7.59
N THR A 120 -11.13 -4.20 8.82
CA THR A 120 -9.89 -4.75 9.36
C THR A 120 -9.32 -5.87 8.47
N TYR A 121 -10.16 -6.71 7.84
CA TYR A 121 -9.69 -7.81 7.00
C TYR A 121 -8.94 -7.35 5.76
N PHE A 122 -9.51 -6.40 5.01
CA PHE A 122 -8.84 -5.93 3.79
C PHE A 122 -7.59 -5.12 4.14
N ILE A 123 -7.57 -4.46 5.31
CA ILE A 123 -6.36 -3.78 5.81
C ILE A 123 -5.23 -4.78 6.06
N TYR A 124 -5.51 -5.95 6.64
CA TYR A 124 -4.51 -7.01 6.76
C TYR A 124 -4.05 -7.53 5.40
N GLN A 125 -4.96 -7.70 4.44
CA GLN A 125 -4.62 -8.11 3.08
C GLN A 125 -3.62 -7.14 2.44
N ILE A 126 -3.91 -5.83 2.45
CA ILE A 126 -3.02 -4.83 1.84
C ILE A 126 -1.74 -4.61 2.65
N TYR A 127 -1.75 -4.85 3.96
CA TYR A 127 -0.54 -4.87 4.77
C TYR A 127 0.41 -6.00 4.33
N TRP A 128 -0.12 -7.20 4.11
CA TRP A 128 0.66 -8.32 3.58
C TRP A 128 1.10 -8.10 2.14
N GLU A 129 0.32 -7.40 1.32
CA GLU A 129 0.75 -6.93 0.00
C GLU A 129 2.02 -6.07 0.10
N CYS A 130 2.06 -5.08 1.00
CA CYS A 130 3.27 -4.28 1.22
C CYS A 130 4.47 -5.13 1.65
N ILE A 131 4.28 -6.10 2.56
CA ILE A 131 5.34 -7.04 2.97
C ILE A 131 5.84 -7.85 1.78
N ALA A 132 4.94 -8.34 0.93
CA ALA A 132 5.29 -9.12 -0.25
C ALA A 132 6.16 -8.30 -1.21
N VAL A 133 5.82 -7.03 -1.44
CA VAL A 133 6.61 -6.12 -2.28
C VAL A 133 8.02 -5.92 -1.70
N VAL A 134 8.13 -5.61 -0.41
CA VAL A 134 9.46 -5.45 0.25
C VAL A 134 10.26 -6.75 0.15
N SER A 135 9.64 -7.90 0.42
CA SER A 135 10.30 -9.20 0.37
C SER A 135 10.80 -9.55 -1.02
N LEU A 136 10.06 -9.21 -2.07
CA LEU A 136 10.50 -9.40 -3.46
C LEU A 136 11.68 -8.49 -3.82
N ILE A 137 11.65 -7.23 -3.42
CA ILE A 137 12.79 -6.30 -3.61
C ILE A 137 14.04 -6.86 -2.92
N SER A 138 13.92 -7.27 -1.65
CA SER A 138 15.03 -7.88 -0.90
C SER A 138 15.53 -9.16 -1.55
N SER A 139 14.63 -10.01 -2.06
CA SER A 139 15.00 -11.25 -2.75
C SER A 139 15.79 -10.98 -4.03
N ILE A 140 15.37 -10.00 -4.84
CA ILE A 140 16.11 -9.58 -6.05
C ILE A 140 17.50 -9.04 -5.67
N TYR A 141 17.57 -8.22 -4.62
CA TYR A 141 18.82 -7.66 -4.14
C TYR A 141 19.80 -8.74 -3.66
N PHE A 142 19.34 -9.69 -2.83
CA PHE A 142 20.18 -10.77 -2.34
C PHE A 142 20.56 -11.77 -3.44
N ALA A 143 19.68 -12.03 -4.40
CA ALA A 143 20.03 -12.84 -5.57
C ALA A 143 21.18 -12.20 -6.37
N LYS A 144 21.14 -10.88 -6.56
CA LYS A 144 22.23 -10.14 -7.23
C LYS A 144 23.56 -10.18 -6.45
N ILE A 145 23.52 -10.26 -5.12
CA ILE A 145 24.75 -10.38 -4.31
C ILE A 145 25.33 -11.81 -4.38
N TRP A 146 24.46 -12.80 -4.51
CA TRP A 146 24.88 -14.20 -4.51
C TRP A 146 25.56 -14.62 -5.83
N PHE A 147 25.03 -14.17 -6.97
CA PHE A 147 25.59 -14.47 -8.30
C PHE A 147 26.66 -13.47 -8.74
#